data_AF-A0A550JAP1-F1
#
_entry.id   AF-A0A550JAP1-F1
#
_cell.length_a   1.000
_cell.length_b   1.000
_cell.length_c   1.000
_cell.angle_alpha   90.00
_cell.angle_beta   90.00
_cell.angle_gamma   90.00
#
_symmetry.space_group_name_H-M   'P 1'
#
loop_
_entity.id
_entity.type
_entity.pdbx_description
1 polymer ?
#
loop_
_entity_poly.entity_id
_entity_poly.type
_entity_poly.pdbx_seq_one_letter_code
_entity_poly.pdbx_strand_id
1 'polypeptide(L)'
;MSISDRYRELVVDVQAVLAEMTGASGEEEGRELREVRRATEGISELYEAVGEIPRIRLEADLTPVLLKAHNQLDRARLLLEEQGAADRAAGIWELEQKIYRLLNDL
;
A
#
# COMPACT_ATOMS: atom_id res chain seq x y z
N MET A 1 6.29 16.89 -7.64
CA MET A 1 5.70 16.47 -6.36
C MET A 1 6.83 15.99 -5.46
N SER A 2 6.83 16.32 -4.16
CA SER A 2 7.90 15.88 -3.25
C SER A 2 7.76 14.40 -2.89
N ILE A 3 8.78 13.79 -2.27
CA ILE A 3 8.70 12.41 -1.74
C ILE A 3 7.57 12.29 -0.71
N SER A 4 7.45 13.27 0.18
CA SER A 4 6.40 13.29 1.20
C SER A 4 5.00 13.38 0.59
N ASP A 5 4.81 14.18 -0.47
CA ASP A 5 3.53 14.27 -1.18
C ASP A 5 3.18 12.94 -1.87
N ARG A 6 4.15 12.30 -2.54
CA ARG A 6 3.97 10.99 -3.19
C ARG A 6 3.69 9.88 -2.19
N TYR A 7 4.32 9.93 -1.02
CA TYR A 7 4.01 9.01 0.07
C TYR A 7 2.57 9.18 0.54
N ARG A 8 2.12 10.42 0.76
CA ARG A 8 0.73 10.68 1.16
C ARG A 8 -0.29 10.25 0.10
N GLU A 9 0.00 10.50 -1.18
CA GLU A 9 -0.84 10.02 -2.28
C GLU A 9 -0.93 8.49 -2.27
N LEU A 10 0.20 7.79 -2.13
CA LEU A 10 0.24 6.34 -2.00
C LEU A 10 -0.65 5.86 -0.83
N VAL A 11 -0.58 6.48 0.35
CA VAL A 11 -1.42 6.12 1.49
C VAL A 11 -2.91 6.25 1.15
N VAL A 12 -3.31 7.36 0.50
CA VAL A 12 -4.69 7.56 0.06
C VAL A 12 -5.12 6.50 -0.95
N ASP A 13 -4.25 6.14 -1.90
CA ASP A 13 -4.54 5.12 -2.90
C ASP A 13 -4.77 3.74 -2.28
N VAL A 14 -3.91 3.33 -1.33
CA VAL A 14 -4.09 2.04 -0.64
C VAL A 14 -5.37 2.04 0.20
N GLN A 15 -5.69 3.16 0.86
CA GLN A 15 -6.95 3.31 1.61
C GLN A 15 -8.18 3.22 0.70
N ALA A 16 -8.12 3.81 -0.50
CA ALA A 16 -9.20 3.73 -1.48
C ALA A 16 -9.42 2.27 -1.93
N VAL A 17 -8.34 1.55 -2.25
CA VAL A 17 -8.43 0.13 -2.62
C VAL A 17 -8.97 -0.72 -1.48
N LEU A 18 -8.55 -0.47 -0.24
CA LEU A 18 -9.10 -1.16 0.94
C LEU A 18 -10.61 -0.90 1.09
N ALA A 19 -11.06 0.34 0.90
CA ALA A 19 -12.47 0.69 0.98
C ALA A 19 -13.30 0.02 -0.11
N GLU A 20 -12.79 -0.02 -1.35
CA GLU A 20 -13.42 -0.72 -2.48
C GLU A 20 -13.56 -2.22 -2.21
N MET A 21 -12.51 -2.85 -1.67
CA MET A 21 -12.54 -4.27 -1.30
C MET A 21 -13.48 -4.57 -0.12
N THR A 22 -13.60 -3.65 0.84
CA THR A 22 -14.48 -3.80 2.02
C THR A 22 -15.95 -3.60 1.65
N GLY A 23 -16.25 -2.63 0.78
CA GLY A 23 -17.62 -2.32 0.35
C GLY A 23 -18.27 -3.40 -0.53
N ALA A 24 -17.48 -4.36 -1.02
CA ALA A 24 -17.94 -5.40 -1.92
C ALA A 24 -18.43 -6.70 -1.22
N SER A 25 -18.33 -6.81 0.10
CA SER A 25 -18.53 -8.10 0.79
C SER A 25 -19.36 -7.97 2.07
N GLY A 26 -20.50 -8.64 2.12
CA GLY A 26 -21.22 -8.98 3.37
C GLY A 26 -20.73 -10.30 4.00
N GLU A 27 -19.61 -10.83 3.51
CA GLU A 27 -18.97 -12.08 3.95
C GLU A 27 -17.78 -11.82 4.88
N GLU A 28 -17.37 -12.86 5.60
CA GLU A 28 -16.22 -12.89 6.49
C GLU A 28 -14.95 -12.38 5.76
N GLU A 29 -14.16 -11.49 6.39
CA GLU A 29 -13.00 -10.90 5.70
C GLU A 29 -12.07 -11.98 5.15
N GLY A 30 -11.87 -11.97 3.83
CA GLY A 30 -10.92 -12.85 3.16
C GLY A 30 -9.47 -12.55 3.55
N ARG A 31 -8.57 -13.49 3.26
CA ARG A 31 -7.14 -13.35 3.60
C ARG A 31 -6.51 -12.17 2.85
N GLU A 32 -6.92 -11.95 1.61
CA GLU A 32 -6.48 -10.85 0.76
C GLU A 32 -6.82 -9.49 1.38
N LEU A 33 -8.06 -9.31 1.86
CA LEU A 33 -8.48 -8.07 2.52
C LEU A 33 -7.65 -7.79 3.79
N ARG A 34 -7.35 -8.83 4.57
CA ARG A 34 -6.48 -8.69 5.75
C ARG A 34 -5.06 -8.24 5.41
N GLU A 35 -4.48 -8.74 4.31
CA GLU A 35 -3.15 -8.30 3.88
C GLU A 35 -3.15 -6.84 3.40
N VAL A 36 -4.17 -6.41 2.64
CA VAL A 36 -4.33 -5.01 2.23
C VAL A 36 -4.55 -4.09 3.45
N ARG A 37 -5.34 -4.53 4.42
CA ARG A 37 -5.56 -3.81 5.68
C ARG A 37 -4.25 -3.59 6.43
N ARG A 38 -3.43 -4.64 6.58
CA ARG A 38 -2.12 -4.55 7.23
C ARG A 38 -1.15 -3.63 6.49
N ALA A 39 -1.15 -3.64 5.16
CA ALA A 39 -0.37 -2.71 4.36
C ALA A 39 -0.82 -1.26 4.63
N THR A 40 -2.14 -1.03 4.61
CA THR A 40 -2.75 0.27 4.86
C THR A 40 -2.38 0.81 6.25
N GLU A 41 -2.53 -0.02 7.29
CA GLU A 41 -2.17 0.33 8.67
C GLU A 41 -0.70 0.74 8.75
N GLY A 42 0.21 -0.09 8.22
CA GLY A 42 1.65 0.16 8.30
C GLY A 42 2.11 1.45 7.60
N ILE A 43 1.56 1.78 6.44
CA ILE A 43 1.92 3.03 5.73
C ILE A 43 1.19 4.26 6.30
N SER A 44 0.01 4.07 6.91
CA SER A 44 -0.74 5.19 7.49
C SER A 44 -0.06 5.76 8.74
N GLU A 45 0.76 4.96 9.44
CA GLU A 45 1.51 5.40 10.63
C GLU A 45 2.39 6.64 10.37
N LEU A 46 2.93 6.79 9.16
CA LEU A 46 3.79 7.93 8.80
C LEU A 46 3.08 9.03 7.99
N TYR A 47 1.78 8.90 7.71
CA TYR A 47 1.05 9.82 6.81
C TYR A 47 1.20 11.30 7.18
N GLU A 48 1.01 11.63 8.47
CA GLU A 48 1.15 13.00 8.98
C GLU A 48 2.63 13.39 9.06
N ALA A 49 3.44 12.53 9.69
CA ALA A 49 4.84 12.80 10.05
C ALA A 49 5.80 12.85 8.85
N VAL A 50 5.45 12.27 7.68
CA VAL A 50 6.36 12.20 6.52
C VAL A 50 6.79 13.57 5.99
N GLY A 51 6.00 14.61 6.23
CA GLY A 51 6.36 16.00 5.89
C GLY A 51 7.42 16.60 6.82
N GLU A 52 7.60 16.02 8.00
CA GLU A 52 8.53 16.48 9.03
C GLU A 52 9.85 15.70 9.01
N ILE A 53 9.91 14.56 8.30
CA ILE A 53 11.11 13.73 8.19
C ILE A 53 12.21 14.54 7.46
N PRO A 54 13.38 14.76 8.08
CA PRO A 54 14.51 15.41 7.42
C PRO A 54 14.91 14.64 6.17
N ARG A 55 15.24 15.34 5.08
CA ARG A 55 15.54 14.71 3.77
C ARG A 55 16.60 13.60 3.84
N ILE A 56 17.63 13.78 4.67
CA ILE A 56 18.71 12.79 4.88
C ILE A 56 18.22 11.48 5.55
N ARG A 57 17.04 11.49 6.15
CA ARG A 57 16.43 10.35 6.84
C ARG A 57 15.31 9.69 6.06
N LEU A 58 14.82 10.30 4.98
CA LEU A 58 13.67 9.78 4.22
C LEU A 58 13.90 8.34 3.76
N GLU A 59 15.06 8.04 3.18
CA GLU A 59 15.40 6.68 2.74
C GLU A 59 15.37 5.69 3.93
N ALA A 60 16.05 6.03 5.02
CA ALA A 60 16.15 5.16 6.19
C ALA A 60 14.80 4.92 6.90
N ASP A 61 13.97 5.97 7.00
CA ASP A 61 12.70 5.91 7.74
C ASP A 61 11.57 5.33 6.85
N LEU A 62 11.56 5.58 5.54
CA LEU A 62 10.49 5.13 4.63
C LEU A 62 10.73 3.75 4.01
N THR A 63 11.98 3.38 3.71
CA THR A 63 12.28 2.10 3.03
C THR A 63 11.72 0.87 3.76
N PRO A 64 11.89 0.71 5.09
CA PRO A 64 11.37 -0.46 5.79
C PRO A 64 9.83 -0.54 5.74
N VAL A 65 9.16 0.60 5.83
CA VAL A 65 7.70 0.70 5.80
C VAL A 65 7.17 0.36 4.40
N LEU A 66 7.79 0.93 3.36
CA LEU A 66 7.42 0.68 1.97
C LEU A 66 7.67 -0.78 1.55
N LEU A 67 8.80 -1.38 1.91
CA LEU A 67 9.07 -2.79 1.61
C LEU A 67 8.10 -3.73 2.34
N LYS A 68 7.75 -3.41 3.59
CA LYS A 68 6.77 -4.21 4.33
C LYS A 68 5.39 -4.15 3.68
N ALA A 69 4.95 -2.96 3.29
CA ALA A 69 3.69 -2.75 2.59
C ALA A 69 3.67 -3.47 1.23
N HIS A 70 4.75 -3.38 0.46
CA HIS A 70 4.89 -4.11 -0.81
C HIS A 70 4.69 -5.61 -0.61
N ASN A 71 5.36 -6.21 0.37
CA ASN A 71 5.23 -7.65 0.63
C ASN A 71 3.83 -8.09 1.10
N GLN A 72 3.05 -7.18 1.68
CA GLN A 72 1.67 -7.44 2.07
C GLN A 72 0.73 -7.33 0.87
N LEU A 73 0.94 -6.31 0.03
CA LEU A 73 0.20 -6.14 -1.23
C LEU A 73 0.48 -7.28 -2.21
N ASP A 74 1.72 -7.74 -2.36
CA ASP A 74 2.06 -8.89 -3.21
C ASP A 74 1.30 -10.15 -2.78
N ARG A 75 1.25 -10.41 -1.47
CA ARG A 75 0.46 -11.52 -0.92
C ARG A 75 -1.03 -11.37 -1.19
N ALA A 76 -1.58 -10.16 -1.06
CA ALA A 76 -2.97 -9.90 -1.40
C ALA A 76 -3.26 -10.12 -2.89
N ARG A 77 -2.35 -9.68 -3.77
CA ARG A 77 -2.45 -9.85 -5.22
C ARG A 77 -2.48 -11.34 -5.59
N LEU A 78 -1.55 -12.14 -5.06
CA LEU A 78 -1.51 -13.58 -5.31
C LEU A 78 -2.80 -14.28 -4.87
N LEU A 79 -3.33 -13.93 -3.70
CA LEU A 79 -4.60 -14.47 -3.21
C LEU A 79 -5.79 -14.09 -4.12
N LEU A 80 -5.81 -12.87 -4.64
CA LEU A 80 -6.84 -12.43 -5.60
C LEU A 80 -6.72 -13.17 -6.94
N GLU A 81 -5.50 -13.42 -7.42
CA GLU A 81 -5.24 -14.20 -8.62
C GLU A 81 -5.71 -15.66 -8.45
N GLU A 82 -5.43 -16.28 -7.30
CA GLU A 82 -5.92 -17.62 -6.96
C GLU A 82 -7.46 -17.71 -6.94
N GLN A 83 -8.13 -16.62 -6.57
CA GLN A 83 -9.59 -16.50 -6.55
C GLN A 83 -10.19 -16.15 -7.93
N GLY A 84 -9.36 -15.94 -8.97
CA GLY A 84 -9.81 -15.51 -10.30
C GLY A 84 -10.26 -14.05 -10.36
N ALA A 85 -9.96 -13.24 -9.33
CA ALA A 85 -10.32 -11.83 -9.24
C ALA A 85 -9.29 -10.93 -9.91
N ALA A 86 -9.03 -11.16 -11.20
CA ALA A 86 -7.97 -10.51 -11.97
C ALA A 86 -8.05 -8.97 -11.95
N ASP A 87 -9.26 -8.40 -12.04
CA ASP A 87 -9.44 -6.94 -12.00
C ASP A 87 -9.01 -6.33 -10.66
N ARG A 88 -9.30 -7.02 -9.55
CA ARG A 88 -8.87 -6.58 -8.21
C ARG A 88 -7.36 -6.76 -8.04
N ALA A 89 -6.80 -7.86 -8.54
CA ALA A 89 -5.36 -8.10 -8.52
C ALA A 89 -4.60 -7.02 -9.31
N ALA A 90 -5.13 -6.56 -10.45
CA ALA A 90 -4.57 -5.46 -11.22
C ALA A 90 -4.58 -4.13 -10.43
N GLY A 91 -5.63 -3.86 -9.65
CA GLY A 91 -5.66 -2.71 -8.75
C GLY A 91 -4.54 -2.74 -7.70
N ILE A 92 -4.27 -3.91 -7.13
CA ILE A 92 -3.16 -4.09 -6.18
C ILE A 92 -1.80 -3.93 -6.87
N TRP A 93 -1.64 -4.47 -8.08
CA TRP A 93 -0.40 -4.34 -8.86
C TRP A 93 -0.01 -2.87 -9.10
N GLU A 94 -0.97 -1.99 -9.38
CA GLU A 94 -0.68 -0.57 -9.55
C GLU A 94 -0.13 0.09 -8.27
N LEU A 95 -0.60 -0.35 -7.09
CA LEU A 95 -0.06 0.11 -5.81
C LEU A 95 1.38 -0.37 -5.61
N GLU A 96 1.68 -1.62 -5.95
CA GLU A 96 3.05 -2.17 -5.90
C GLU A 96 4.00 -1.36 -6.78
N GLN A 97 3.55 -1.00 -7.99
CA GLN A 97 4.32 -0.14 -8.90
C GLN A 97 4.53 1.27 -8.35
N LYS A 98 3.55 1.85 -7.66
CA LYS A 98 3.72 3.14 -6.96
C LYS A 98 4.74 3.04 -5.84
N ILE A 99 4.73 1.96 -5.05
CA ILE A 99 5.73 1.70 -4.01
C ILE A 99 7.13 1.55 -4.62
N TYR A 100 7.27 0.75 -5.68
CA TYR A 100 8.55 0.53 -6.35
C TYR A 100 9.14 1.84 -6.90
N ARG A 101 8.33 2.67 -7.56
CA ARG A 101 8.77 3.99 -8.05
C ARG A 101 9.18 4.89 -6.89
N LEU A 102 8.44 4.87 -5.78
CA LEU A 102 8.80 5.68 -4.62
C LEU A 102 10.12 5.23 -4.00
N LEU A 103 10.32 3.92 -3.83
CA LEU A 103 11.58 3.33 -3.35
C LEU A 103 12.78 3.72 -4.22
N ASN A 104 12.61 3.76 -5.55
CA ASN A 104 13.69 4.16 -6.47
C ASN A 104 14.04 5.64 -6.41
N ASP A 105 13.14 6.48 -5.88
CA ASP A 105 13.30 7.94 -5.84
C ASP A 105 13.75 8.46 -4.45
N LEU A 106 13.83 7.58 -3.44
CA LEU A 106 14.39 7.87 -2.12
C LEU A 106 15.91 8.03 -2.19
#